data_AF-A0A7V4LE33-F1
#
_entry.id   AF-A0A7V4LE33-F1
#
_cell.length_a   1.000
_cell.length_b   1.000
_cell.length_c   1.000
_cell.angle_alpha   90.00
_cell.angle_beta   90.00
_cell.angle_gamma   90.00
#
_symmetry.space_group_name_H-M   'P 1'
#
loop_
_entity.id
_entity.type
_entity.pdbx_description
1 polymer ?
#
loop_
_entity_poly.entity_id
_entity_poly.type
_entity_poly.pdbx_seq_one_letter_code
_entity_poly.pdbx_strand_id
1 'polypeptide(L)'
;MLSTIIAKIEAGARLLPKEALALWDLDLLTLGRLANRVRVRLHPEPQVTYVVDRNINYTNICVSGCRFCAFYRPPGAPGGYVLSEAELAPKLQETKDLGGSGILLQGGLNPDLPLSYYENLVKFIRQYGLRVHGFSPPEIVFLSHQTGLSLTQVLERLVSAGLNSIPGGGAEILVDRVRSALSPRKCTAAQWLEVMAAAHRLGLATTATMMFGHLETLAERTEHLLKIRDLQDETRGFTAFIPWSFQPGGTALGGETAGSWEYLKTLAVSRLVLDNVPNLQVSWVTQGAKIAQIALSFGANDFGSTMLEENVVAATGVTFRLSETEIRRLITSAGYEPRIRDHGYGSVAEGGRGLAAKDYYPQPPSPTSEPRSTGCQPVQHRQDACAPGQKCWETRIGLNPPLPPAGQDACAPGQRGWGGELEGRAEEPDSPGSPLKSPHLAIIARVGAHEDFLRQGVRYVGGRRHATPFGESNPVHLFEHQG
;
A
#
# COMPACT_ATOMS: atom_id res chain seq x y z
N MET A 1 -25.22 12.74 -19.51
CA MET A 1 -23.93 12.04 -19.63
C MET A 1 -23.70 11.09 -18.45
N LEU A 2 -23.59 11.58 -17.20
CA LEU A 2 -23.37 10.73 -16.02
C LEU A 2 -24.46 9.67 -15.78
N SER A 3 -25.73 9.99 -16.01
CA SER A 3 -26.84 9.03 -15.94
C SER A 3 -26.67 7.84 -16.90
N THR A 4 -26.20 8.11 -18.12
CA THR A 4 -25.90 7.08 -19.13
C THR A 4 -24.73 6.20 -18.70
N ILE A 5 -23.70 6.78 -18.08
CA ILE A 5 -22.54 6.05 -17.55
C ILE A 5 -22.98 5.11 -16.42
N ILE A 6 -23.82 5.59 -15.51
CA ILE A 6 -24.38 4.78 -14.41
C ILE A 6 -25.17 3.59 -14.97
N ALA A 7 -26.07 3.84 -15.93
CA ALA A 7 -26.87 2.77 -16.56
C ALA A 7 -25.98 1.71 -17.23
N LYS A 8 -24.88 2.13 -17.88
CA LYS A 8 -23.89 1.19 -18.43
C LYS A 8 -23.23 0.32 -17.36
N ILE A 9 -22.79 0.91 -16.26
CA ILE A 9 -22.18 0.16 -15.14
C ILE A 9 -23.16 -0.85 -14.55
N GLU A 10 -24.41 -0.43 -14.36
CA GLU A 10 -25.48 -1.30 -13.83
C GLU A 10 -25.81 -2.44 -14.79
N ALA A 11 -25.76 -2.20 -16.10
CA ALA A 11 -25.88 -3.23 -17.13
C ALA A 11 -24.61 -4.08 -17.33
N GLY A 12 -23.48 -3.74 -16.70
CA GLY A 12 -22.20 -4.42 -16.87
C GLY A 12 -21.50 -4.14 -18.20
N ALA A 13 -21.84 -3.04 -18.86
CA ALA A 13 -21.17 -2.60 -20.06
C ALA A 13 -19.82 -1.93 -19.76
N ARG A 14 -18.82 -2.20 -20.59
CA ARG A 14 -17.48 -1.59 -20.51
C ARG A 14 -17.56 -0.08 -20.74
N LEU A 15 -16.78 0.66 -19.95
CA LEU A 15 -16.66 2.11 -20.06
C LEU A 15 -15.64 2.52 -21.12
N LEU A 16 -16.02 3.49 -21.94
CA LEU A 16 -15.12 4.15 -22.88
C LEU A 16 -14.16 5.11 -22.14
N PRO A 17 -13.00 5.48 -22.72
CA PRO A 17 -12.03 6.37 -22.06
C PRO A 17 -12.60 7.68 -21.53
N LYS A 18 -13.47 8.35 -22.30
CA LYS A 18 -14.13 9.59 -21.86
C LYS A 18 -15.12 9.35 -20.70
N GLU A 19 -15.74 8.18 -20.66
CA GLU A 19 -16.68 7.80 -19.59
C GLU A 19 -15.92 7.46 -18.32
N ALA A 20 -14.78 6.77 -18.44
CA ALA A 20 -13.87 6.49 -17.33
C ALA A 20 -13.36 7.79 -16.68
N LEU A 21 -12.98 8.80 -17.49
CA LEU A 21 -12.57 10.11 -16.97
C LEU A 21 -13.74 10.85 -16.29
N ALA A 22 -14.96 10.75 -16.82
CA ALA A 22 -16.13 11.39 -16.22
C ALA A 22 -16.55 10.76 -14.87
N LEU A 23 -16.03 9.58 -14.50
CA LEU A 23 -16.32 8.99 -13.18
C LEU A 23 -15.81 9.86 -12.03
N TRP A 24 -14.73 10.61 -12.23
CA TRP A 24 -14.14 11.44 -11.19
C TRP A 24 -15.08 12.56 -10.70
N ASP A 25 -16.04 12.96 -11.54
CA ASP A 25 -17.05 13.99 -11.24
C ASP A 25 -18.19 13.46 -10.35
N LEU A 26 -18.32 12.14 -10.17
CA LEU A 26 -19.31 11.55 -9.29
C LEU A 26 -18.93 11.77 -7.81
N ASP A 27 -19.95 11.83 -6.95
CA ASP A 27 -19.73 11.84 -5.50
C ASP A 27 -19.22 10.47 -5.01
N LEU A 28 -18.57 10.49 -3.85
CA LEU A 28 -17.91 9.32 -3.29
C LEU A 28 -18.90 8.17 -3.01
N LEU A 29 -20.10 8.45 -2.52
CA LEU A 29 -21.05 7.41 -2.13
C LEU A 29 -21.67 6.75 -3.36
N THR A 30 -21.95 7.52 -4.40
CA THR A 30 -22.36 6.98 -5.71
C THR A 30 -21.28 6.08 -6.29
N LEU A 31 -20.02 6.51 -6.28
CA LEU A 31 -18.89 5.69 -6.74
C LEU A 31 -18.75 4.40 -5.92
N GLY A 32 -18.79 4.50 -4.59
CA GLY A 32 -18.71 3.34 -3.70
C GLY A 32 -19.82 2.33 -3.97
N ARG A 33 -21.07 2.79 -4.07
CA ARG A 33 -22.22 1.93 -4.39
C ARG A 33 -22.03 1.19 -5.72
N LEU A 34 -21.63 1.91 -6.77
CA LEU A 34 -21.43 1.33 -8.10
C LEU A 34 -20.27 0.33 -8.11
N ALA A 35 -19.13 0.70 -7.52
CA ALA A 35 -17.95 -0.17 -7.42
C ALA A 35 -18.25 -1.44 -6.61
N ASN A 36 -19.00 -1.33 -5.51
CA ASN A 36 -19.41 -2.49 -4.73
C ASN A 36 -20.35 -3.42 -5.54
N ARG A 37 -21.28 -2.87 -6.33
CA ARG A 37 -22.12 -3.68 -7.22
C ARG A 37 -21.28 -4.46 -8.26
N VAL A 38 -20.28 -3.82 -8.86
CA VAL A 38 -19.36 -4.50 -9.78
C VAL A 38 -18.56 -5.58 -9.05
N ARG A 39 -18.08 -5.29 -7.83
CA ARG A 39 -17.37 -6.29 -7.03
C ARG A 39 -18.25 -7.51 -6.73
N VAL A 40 -19.49 -7.32 -6.29
CA VAL A 40 -20.44 -8.41 -6.00
C VAL A 40 -20.78 -9.20 -7.27
N ARG A 41 -20.83 -8.55 -8.44
CA ARG A 41 -21.05 -9.25 -9.71
C ARG A 41 -19.87 -10.16 -10.08
N LEU A 42 -18.63 -9.71 -9.83
CA LEU A 42 -17.42 -10.47 -10.12
C LEU A 42 -17.09 -11.54 -9.06
N HIS A 43 -17.47 -11.27 -7.81
CA HIS A 43 -17.21 -12.09 -6.63
C HIS A 43 -18.51 -12.21 -5.82
N PRO A 44 -19.46 -13.07 -6.26
CA PRO A 44 -20.75 -13.23 -5.60
C PRO A 44 -20.63 -13.92 -4.24
N GLU A 45 -19.59 -14.72 -4.03
CA GLU A 45 -19.27 -15.30 -2.75
C GLU A 45 -18.89 -14.18 -1.75
N PRO A 46 -19.30 -14.29 -0.47
CA PRO A 46 -18.98 -13.29 0.53
C PRO A 46 -17.52 -13.45 1.02
N GLN A 47 -16.56 -13.66 0.13
CA GLN A 47 -15.17 -13.92 0.47
C GLN A 47 -14.29 -12.69 0.25
N VAL A 48 -13.33 -12.49 1.15
CA VAL A 48 -12.25 -11.53 0.98
C VAL A 48 -10.93 -12.24 1.21
N THR A 49 -10.03 -12.13 0.24
CA THR A 49 -8.73 -12.81 0.33
C THR A 49 -7.72 -12.01 1.13
N TYR A 50 -6.69 -12.67 1.64
CA TYR A 50 -5.47 -12.05 2.17
C TYR A 50 -4.30 -13.03 2.08
N VAL A 51 -3.07 -12.56 2.21
CA VAL A 51 -1.87 -13.39 2.18
C VAL A 51 -1.00 -13.16 3.40
N VAL A 52 -0.35 -14.22 3.88
CA VAL A 52 0.75 -14.12 4.85
C VAL A 52 2.04 -14.19 4.06
N ASP A 53 2.79 -13.08 4.03
CA ASP A 53 4.09 -12.97 3.36
C ASP A 53 5.02 -11.99 4.09
N ARG A 54 6.26 -11.92 3.61
CA ARG A 54 7.23 -10.90 4.02
C ARG A 54 7.69 -10.09 2.82
N ASN A 55 7.80 -8.77 2.99
CA ASN A 55 8.51 -7.94 2.02
C ASN A 55 9.99 -7.96 2.39
N ILE A 56 10.84 -8.38 1.45
CA ILE A 56 12.29 -8.33 1.61
C ILE A 56 12.85 -7.36 0.59
N ASN A 57 13.56 -6.35 1.11
CA ASN A 57 14.42 -5.52 0.30
C ASN A 57 15.85 -6.03 0.39
N TYR A 58 16.28 -6.81 -0.60
CA TYR A 58 17.61 -7.42 -0.60
C TYR A 58 18.75 -6.40 -0.77
N THR A 59 18.44 -5.21 -1.30
CA THR A 59 19.35 -4.06 -1.35
C THR A 59 18.55 -2.76 -1.41
N ASN A 60 19.06 -1.70 -0.77
CA ASN A 60 18.56 -0.33 -0.96
C ASN A 60 19.44 0.51 -1.90
N ILE A 61 20.53 -0.05 -2.43
CA ILE A 61 21.45 0.63 -3.35
C ILE A 61 20.76 0.77 -4.70
N CYS A 62 20.63 2.00 -5.21
CA CYS A 62 19.85 2.25 -6.42
C CYS A 62 20.38 3.45 -7.21
N VAL A 63 20.60 3.25 -8.51
CA VAL A 63 20.99 4.33 -9.43
C VAL A 63 19.81 5.20 -9.89
N SER A 64 18.57 4.77 -9.65
CA SER A 64 17.39 5.43 -10.20
C SER A 64 17.18 6.87 -9.70
N GLY A 65 17.42 7.12 -8.40
CA GLY A 65 17.19 8.42 -7.76
C GLY A 65 15.78 8.98 -7.91
N CYS A 66 14.77 8.15 -7.63
CA CYS A 66 13.37 8.56 -7.62
C CYS A 66 13.12 9.65 -6.56
N ARG A 67 12.45 10.73 -6.94
CA ARG A 67 12.18 11.87 -6.03
C ARG A 67 11.21 11.52 -4.90
N PHE A 68 10.34 10.53 -5.11
CA PHE A 68 9.36 10.06 -4.12
C PHE A 68 9.90 8.97 -3.19
N CYS A 69 11.14 8.50 -3.37
CA CYS A 69 11.65 7.37 -2.60
C CYS A 69 12.56 7.87 -1.46
N ALA A 70 12.16 7.64 -0.22
CA ALA A 70 12.99 7.92 0.97
C ALA A 70 13.98 6.78 1.29
N PHE A 71 13.74 5.60 0.74
CA PHE A 71 14.44 4.36 1.09
C PHE A 71 15.80 4.19 0.38
N TYR A 72 15.92 4.68 -0.86
CA TYR A 72 17.10 4.38 -1.68
C TYR A 72 18.39 5.05 -1.16
N ARG A 73 19.52 4.42 -1.47
CA ARG A 73 20.86 5.01 -1.30
C ARG A 73 21.61 4.98 -2.64
N PRO A 74 22.24 6.08 -3.08
CA PRO A 74 23.14 6.04 -4.23
C PRO A 74 24.30 5.05 -4.01
N PRO A 75 24.89 4.48 -5.07
CA PRO A 75 26.11 3.69 -4.94
C PRO A 75 27.21 4.45 -4.18
N GLY A 76 27.86 3.77 -3.23
CA GLY A 76 28.89 4.34 -2.35
C GLY A 76 28.37 5.24 -1.23
N ALA A 77 27.07 5.53 -1.15
CA ALA A 77 26.53 6.33 -0.06
C ALA A 77 26.47 5.52 1.26
N PRO A 78 26.72 6.14 2.43
CA PRO A 78 26.54 5.50 3.73
C PRO A 78 25.12 4.94 3.91
N GLY A 79 25.03 3.78 4.58
CA GLY A 79 23.76 3.09 4.81
C GLY A 79 23.22 2.31 3.59
N GLY A 80 23.98 2.24 2.49
CA GLY A 80 23.76 1.27 1.42
C GLY A 80 24.07 -0.15 1.89
N TYR A 81 23.25 -1.14 1.52
CA TYR A 81 23.47 -2.54 1.89
C TYR A 81 23.07 -3.52 0.79
N VAL A 82 23.59 -4.74 0.89
CA VAL A 82 23.12 -5.94 0.19
C VAL A 82 23.02 -7.05 1.25
N LEU A 83 21.84 -7.64 1.42
CA LEU A 83 21.64 -8.70 2.40
C LEU A 83 22.39 -9.96 1.98
N SER A 84 23.10 -10.55 2.92
CA SER A 84 23.72 -11.87 2.79
C SER A 84 22.70 -12.99 3.00
N GLU A 85 23.02 -14.20 2.52
CA GLU A 85 22.21 -15.40 2.79
C GLU A 85 22.06 -15.67 4.30
N ALA A 86 23.09 -15.36 5.10
CA ALA A 86 23.07 -15.50 6.56
C ALA A 86 22.05 -14.54 7.22
N GLU A 87 21.88 -13.33 6.68
CA GLU A 87 20.86 -12.37 7.15
C GLU A 87 19.46 -12.71 6.64
N LEU A 88 19.37 -13.33 5.46
CA LEU A 88 18.10 -13.76 4.86
C LEU A 88 17.54 -15.03 5.53
N ALA A 89 18.39 -16.02 5.82
CA ALA A 89 18.01 -17.31 6.40
C ALA A 89 17.03 -17.20 7.59
N PRO A 90 17.30 -16.41 8.65
CA PRO A 90 16.37 -16.30 9.77
C PRO A 90 15.05 -15.65 9.37
N LYS A 91 15.05 -14.65 8.46
CA LYS A 91 13.83 -13.99 7.96
C LYS A 91 12.93 -14.96 7.17
N LEU A 92 13.55 -15.83 6.37
CA LEU A 92 12.85 -16.85 5.59
C LEU A 92 12.29 -17.95 6.49
N GLN A 93 13.08 -18.42 7.47
CA GLN A 93 12.63 -19.40 8.44
C GLN A 93 11.45 -18.87 9.26
N GLU A 94 11.56 -17.65 9.79
CA GLU A 94 10.47 -16.99 10.51
C GLU A 94 9.21 -16.87 9.65
N THR A 95 9.34 -16.47 8.38
CA THR A 95 8.19 -16.38 7.46
C THR A 95 7.47 -17.73 7.33
N LYS A 96 8.22 -18.84 7.25
CA LYS A 96 7.67 -20.19 7.17
C LYS A 96 7.00 -20.61 8.48
N ASP A 97 7.64 -20.34 9.62
CA ASP A 97 7.13 -20.69 10.95
C ASP A 97 5.81 -19.97 11.25
N LEU A 98 5.63 -18.77 10.69
CA LEU A 98 4.41 -17.97 10.76
C LEU A 98 3.33 -18.39 9.74
N GLY A 99 3.55 -19.46 8.96
CA GLY A 99 2.61 -19.94 7.95
C GLY A 99 2.60 -19.12 6.65
N GLY A 100 3.63 -18.31 6.41
CA GLY A 100 3.78 -17.50 5.20
C GLY A 100 3.96 -18.36 3.95
N SER A 101 3.33 -17.94 2.85
CA SER A 101 3.34 -18.68 1.58
C SER A 101 4.41 -18.21 0.60
N GLY A 102 5.00 -17.03 0.82
CA GLY A 102 6.00 -16.47 -0.07
C GLY A 102 6.66 -15.19 0.42
N ILE A 103 7.50 -14.64 -0.44
CA ILE A 103 8.26 -13.41 -0.25
C ILE A 103 7.94 -12.44 -1.38
N LEU A 104 7.55 -11.21 -1.01
CA LEU A 104 7.57 -10.07 -1.91
C LEU A 104 9.01 -9.53 -1.96
N LEU A 105 9.73 -9.80 -3.04
CA LEU A 105 11.16 -9.51 -3.17
C LEU A 105 11.40 -8.31 -4.09
N GLN A 106 11.88 -7.18 -3.56
CA GLN A 106 12.11 -5.97 -4.37
C GLN A 106 13.35 -5.23 -3.90
N GLY A 107 14.21 -4.79 -4.81
CA GLY A 107 15.44 -4.06 -4.44
C GLY A 107 15.64 -2.77 -5.22
N GLY A 108 16.77 -2.13 -4.93
CA GLY A 108 17.27 -1.04 -5.76
C GLY A 108 17.91 -1.54 -7.07
N LEU A 109 18.03 -0.62 -8.04
CA LEU A 109 18.77 -0.85 -9.28
C LEU A 109 20.28 -0.77 -8.97
N ASN A 110 20.83 -1.87 -8.46
CA ASN A 110 22.21 -1.93 -7.99
C ASN A 110 23.16 -2.36 -9.12
N PRO A 111 24.12 -1.51 -9.55
CA PRO A 111 25.02 -1.81 -10.66
C PRO A 111 26.06 -2.89 -10.36
N ASP A 112 26.31 -3.16 -9.09
CA ASP A 112 27.36 -4.10 -8.65
C ASP A 112 26.83 -5.54 -8.56
N LEU A 113 25.52 -5.75 -8.72
CA LEU A 113 24.90 -7.07 -8.68
C LEU A 113 24.72 -7.62 -10.11
N PRO A 114 25.40 -8.71 -10.49
CA PRO A 114 25.19 -9.37 -11.78
C PRO A 114 23.92 -10.24 -11.75
N LEU A 115 23.35 -10.57 -12.92
CA LEU A 115 22.17 -11.45 -13.03
C LEU A 115 22.28 -12.77 -12.24
N SER A 116 23.48 -13.35 -12.13
CA SER A 116 23.72 -14.57 -11.35
C SER A 116 23.42 -14.41 -9.86
N TYR A 117 23.58 -13.22 -9.28
CA TYR A 117 23.17 -12.93 -7.92
C TYR A 117 21.66 -13.12 -7.75
N TYR A 118 20.86 -12.59 -8.69
CA TYR A 118 19.41 -12.67 -8.68
C TYR A 118 18.93 -14.12 -8.84
N GLU A 119 19.54 -14.88 -9.76
CA GLU A 119 19.25 -16.31 -9.93
C GLU A 119 19.54 -17.10 -8.65
N ASN A 120 20.67 -16.83 -7.99
CA ASN A 120 21.04 -17.51 -6.74
C ASN A 120 20.11 -17.11 -5.59
N LEU A 121 19.73 -15.84 -5.49
CA LEU A 121 18.80 -15.35 -4.49
C LEU A 121 17.42 -16.02 -4.60
N VAL A 122 16.89 -16.15 -5.82
CA VAL A 122 15.65 -16.89 -6.06
C VAL A 122 15.80 -18.35 -5.61
N LYS A 123 16.85 -19.05 -6.06
CA LYS A 123 17.11 -20.45 -5.68
C LYS A 123 17.20 -20.62 -4.17
N PHE A 124 17.89 -19.72 -3.48
CA PHE A 124 18.05 -19.73 -2.04
C PHE A 124 16.69 -19.62 -1.33
N ILE A 125 15.86 -18.64 -1.69
CA ILE A 125 14.51 -18.50 -1.11
C ILE A 125 13.66 -19.74 -1.36
N ARG A 126 13.75 -20.33 -2.56
CA ARG A 126 13.01 -21.54 -2.94
C ARG A 126 13.40 -22.77 -2.10
N GLN A 127 14.61 -22.85 -1.56
CA GLN A 127 15.03 -23.96 -0.67
C GLN A 127 14.21 -24.01 0.63
N TYR A 128 13.64 -22.88 1.06
CA TYR A 128 12.77 -22.82 2.24
C TYR A 128 11.32 -23.27 1.95
N GLY A 129 10.98 -23.51 0.69
CA GLY A 129 9.62 -23.85 0.24
C GLY A 129 8.71 -22.63 0.03
N LEU A 130 9.27 -21.41 0.08
CA LEU A 130 8.54 -20.17 -0.09
C LEU A 130 8.44 -19.79 -1.58
N ARG A 131 7.29 -19.21 -1.97
CA ARG A 131 7.14 -18.61 -3.30
C ARG A 131 7.88 -17.28 -3.42
N VAL A 132 8.36 -16.95 -4.62
CA VAL A 132 9.02 -15.68 -4.91
C VAL A 132 8.10 -14.85 -5.80
N HIS A 133 7.52 -13.80 -5.22
CA HIS A 133 6.85 -12.72 -5.91
C HIS A 133 7.84 -11.57 -6.03
N GLY A 134 8.65 -11.59 -7.09
CA GLY A 134 9.94 -10.92 -7.06
C GLY A 134 10.23 -10.07 -8.29
N PHE A 135 11.02 -9.03 -8.03
CA PHE A 135 11.56 -8.08 -8.98
C PHE A 135 10.50 -7.21 -9.65
N SER A 136 10.68 -5.91 -9.60
CA SER A 136 9.85 -4.96 -10.33
C SER A 136 10.25 -4.91 -11.82
N PRO A 137 9.36 -4.50 -12.74
CA PRO A 137 9.73 -4.28 -14.13
C PRO A 137 10.93 -3.35 -14.36
N PRO A 138 11.15 -2.27 -13.58
CA PRO A 138 12.41 -1.52 -13.63
C PRO A 138 13.66 -2.37 -13.37
N GLU A 139 13.62 -3.34 -12.45
CA GLU A 139 14.75 -4.25 -12.19
C GLU A 139 15.01 -5.17 -13.39
N ILE A 140 13.95 -5.71 -14.01
CA ILE A 140 14.08 -6.57 -15.21
C ILE A 140 14.67 -5.79 -16.40
N VAL A 141 14.19 -4.56 -16.63
CA VAL A 141 14.71 -3.67 -17.68
C VAL A 141 16.17 -3.31 -17.40
N PHE A 142 16.50 -3.00 -16.14
CA PHE A 142 17.87 -2.72 -15.73
C PHE A 142 18.81 -3.91 -15.99
N LEU A 143 18.40 -5.12 -15.63
CA LEU A 143 19.16 -6.34 -15.89
C LEU A 143 19.32 -6.64 -17.38
N SER A 144 18.28 -6.39 -18.18
CA SER A 144 18.35 -6.51 -19.64
C SER A 144 19.41 -5.56 -20.22
N HIS A 145 19.43 -4.30 -19.78
CA HIS A 145 20.47 -3.35 -20.20
C HIS A 145 21.87 -3.73 -19.71
N GLN A 146 22.01 -4.18 -18.46
CA GLN A 146 23.29 -4.56 -17.87
C GLN A 146 23.91 -5.78 -18.57
N THR A 147 23.08 -6.75 -18.96
CA THR A 147 23.54 -8.03 -19.54
C THR A 147 23.55 -8.04 -21.07
N GLY A 148 22.83 -7.12 -21.72
CA GLY A 148 22.58 -7.15 -23.17
C GLY A 148 21.57 -8.22 -23.61
N LEU A 149 20.97 -8.95 -22.67
CA LEU A 149 19.93 -9.95 -22.96
C LEU A 149 18.58 -9.26 -23.19
N SER A 150 17.70 -9.89 -23.96
CA SER A 150 16.30 -9.43 -24.07
C SER A 150 15.56 -9.59 -22.74
N LEU A 151 14.47 -8.83 -22.55
CA LEU A 151 13.60 -8.97 -21.37
C LEU A 151 13.12 -10.42 -21.18
N THR A 152 12.80 -11.10 -22.29
CA THR A 152 12.33 -12.49 -22.26
C THR A 152 13.44 -13.43 -21.76
N GLN A 153 14.67 -13.27 -22.25
CA GLN A 153 15.82 -14.09 -21.81
C GLN A 153 16.15 -13.89 -20.33
N VAL A 154 16.07 -12.64 -19.83
CA VAL A 154 16.24 -12.36 -18.40
C VAL A 154 15.16 -13.07 -17.59
N LEU A 155 13.90 -12.95 -18.00
CA LEU A 155 12.78 -13.61 -17.32
C LEU A 155 12.88 -15.13 -17.36
N GLU A 156 13.22 -15.75 -18.49
CA GLU A 156 13.41 -17.20 -18.63
C GLU A 156 14.45 -17.75 -17.63
N ARG A 157 15.55 -17.01 -17.43
CA ARG A 157 16.58 -17.35 -16.45
C ARG A 157 16.07 -17.26 -15.01
N LEU A 158 15.33 -16.21 -14.69
CA LEU A 158 14.73 -16.05 -13.35
C LEU A 158 13.63 -17.09 -13.08
N VAL A 159 12.81 -17.43 -14.07
CA VAL A 159 11.82 -18.52 -14.01
C VAL A 159 12.53 -19.86 -13.80
N SER A 160 13.60 -20.12 -14.55
CA SER A 160 14.42 -21.33 -14.37
C SER A 160 15.07 -21.42 -12.99
N ALA A 161 15.36 -20.27 -12.36
CA ALA A 161 15.82 -20.20 -10.98
C ALA A 161 14.70 -20.41 -9.93
N GLY A 162 13.43 -20.30 -10.34
CA GLY A 162 12.25 -20.57 -9.51
C GLY A 162 11.35 -19.36 -9.23
N LEU A 163 11.48 -18.26 -9.98
CA LEU A 163 10.59 -17.10 -9.86
C LEU A 163 9.14 -17.50 -10.15
N ASN A 164 8.21 -17.11 -9.27
CA ASN A 164 6.81 -17.55 -9.38
C ASN A 164 5.86 -16.50 -9.94
N SER A 165 6.14 -15.21 -9.72
CA SER A 165 5.29 -14.09 -10.16
C SER A 165 6.04 -12.77 -10.05
N ILE A 166 5.53 -11.72 -10.69
CA ILE A 166 6.15 -10.39 -10.70
C ILE A 166 5.22 -9.35 -10.04
N PRO A 167 5.70 -8.58 -9.04
CA PRO A 167 4.93 -7.48 -8.45
C PRO A 167 4.78 -6.30 -9.41
N GLY A 168 3.65 -5.61 -9.31
CA GLY A 168 3.34 -4.41 -10.09
C GLY A 168 4.11 -3.15 -9.71
N GLY A 169 5.14 -3.26 -8.86
CA GLY A 169 5.93 -2.13 -8.39
C GLY A 169 6.64 -1.37 -9.52
N GLY A 170 6.99 -0.11 -9.30
CA GLY A 170 7.69 0.71 -10.30
C GLY A 170 6.81 1.26 -11.43
N ALA A 171 5.50 0.98 -11.39
CA ALA A 171 4.52 1.55 -12.30
C ALA A 171 4.26 3.03 -12.01
N GLU A 172 4.13 3.40 -10.73
CA GLU A 172 3.68 4.71 -10.24
C GLU A 172 2.48 5.23 -11.05
N ILE A 173 2.73 6.10 -12.02
CA ILE A 173 1.79 6.46 -13.08
C ILE A 173 2.41 6.06 -14.43
N LEU A 174 1.70 5.25 -15.22
CA LEU A 174 2.16 4.78 -16.53
C LEU A 174 1.97 5.85 -17.62
N VAL A 175 2.41 7.08 -17.34
CA VAL A 175 2.40 8.22 -18.27
C VAL A 175 3.77 8.88 -18.21
N ASP A 176 4.47 8.95 -19.35
CA ASP A 176 5.89 9.29 -19.35
C ASP A 176 6.18 10.72 -18.86
N ARG A 177 5.26 11.68 -19.04
CA ARG A 177 5.37 13.01 -18.42
C ARG A 177 5.57 12.90 -16.90
N VAL A 178 4.74 12.09 -16.23
CA VAL A 178 4.80 11.89 -14.78
C VAL A 178 6.04 11.09 -14.41
N ARG A 179 6.36 10.02 -15.14
CA ARG A 179 7.54 9.18 -14.89
C ARG A 179 8.84 9.96 -15.00
N SER A 180 9.00 10.78 -16.03
CA SER A 180 10.18 11.64 -16.20
C SER A 180 10.30 12.66 -15.05
N ALA A 181 9.18 13.19 -14.55
CA ALA A 181 9.19 14.13 -13.44
C ALA A 181 9.51 13.48 -12.08
N LEU A 182 9.12 12.21 -11.87
CA LEU A 182 9.26 11.48 -10.60
C LEU A 182 10.53 10.62 -10.52
N SER A 183 10.81 9.88 -11.59
CA SER A 183 11.79 8.79 -11.63
C SER A 183 12.47 8.72 -13.01
N PRO A 184 13.23 9.75 -13.41
CA PRO A 184 13.73 9.91 -14.77
C PRO A 184 14.66 8.80 -15.25
N ARG A 185 15.26 8.03 -14.33
CA ARG A 185 16.16 6.91 -14.63
C ARG A 185 15.53 5.52 -14.44
N LYS A 186 14.21 5.44 -14.22
CA LYS A 186 13.46 4.17 -14.33
C LYS A 186 13.10 3.90 -15.80
N CYS A 187 12.62 2.70 -16.09
CA CYS A 187 12.06 2.34 -17.38
C CYS A 187 10.89 3.26 -17.80
N THR A 188 10.58 3.34 -19.09
CA THR A 188 9.38 4.05 -19.59
C THR A 188 8.09 3.29 -19.29
N ALA A 189 6.93 3.92 -19.51
CA ALA A 189 5.64 3.22 -19.38
C ALA A 189 5.55 2.02 -20.35
N ALA A 190 6.04 2.20 -21.58
CA ALA A 190 6.06 1.13 -22.60
C ALA A 190 6.93 -0.06 -22.17
N GLN A 191 8.14 0.19 -21.65
CA GLN A 191 9.02 -0.86 -21.16
C GLN A 191 8.42 -1.60 -19.95
N TRP A 192 7.73 -0.90 -19.05
CA TRP A 192 7.03 -1.54 -17.93
C TRP A 192 5.95 -2.52 -18.44
N LEU A 193 5.14 -2.08 -19.41
CA LEU A 193 4.11 -2.92 -20.04
C LEU A 193 4.72 -4.10 -20.82
N GLU A 194 5.86 -3.89 -21.49
CA GLU A 194 6.58 -4.94 -22.23
C GLU A 194 7.08 -6.06 -21.31
N VAL A 195 7.63 -5.72 -20.14
CA VAL A 195 8.01 -6.72 -19.13
C VAL A 195 6.81 -7.54 -18.68
N MET A 196 5.70 -6.87 -18.34
CA MET A 196 4.49 -7.58 -17.90
C MET A 196 3.95 -8.49 -19.00
N ALA A 197 3.90 -8.01 -20.25
CA ALA A 197 3.49 -8.83 -21.39
C ALA A 197 4.42 -10.04 -21.60
N ALA A 198 5.73 -9.86 -21.47
CA ALA A 198 6.71 -10.94 -21.58
C ALA A 198 6.53 -11.97 -20.45
N ALA A 199 6.30 -11.52 -19.21
CA ALA A 199 6.03 -12.39 -18.07
C ALA A 199 4.75 -13.21 -18.29
N HIS A 200 3.67 -12.58 -18.77
CA HIS A 200 2.41 -13.27 -19.06
C HIS A 200 2.57 -14.34 -20.14
N ARG A 201 3.35 -14.07 -21.21
CA ARG A 201 3.67 -15.06 -22.25
C ARG A 201 4.46 -16.25 -21.73
N LEU A 202 5.24 -16.07 -20.66
CA LEU A 202 5.95 -17.15 -19.96
C LEU A 202 5.07 -17.85 -18.90
N GLY A 203 3.79 -17.51 -18.80
CA GLY A 203 2.85 -18.10 -17.85
C GLY A 203 2.97 -17.57 -16.42
N LEU A 204 3.72 -16.48 -16.21
CA LEU A 204 3.78 -15.84 -14.90
C LEU A 204 2.54 -15.00 -14.63
N ALA A 205 2.02 -15.13 -13.41
CA ALA A 205 1.08 -14.18 -12.85
C ALA A 205 1.81 -12.87 -12.46
N THR A 206 1.14 -11.73 -12.63
CA THR A 206 1.66 -10.44 -12.17
C THR A 206 0.59 -9.63 -11.47
N THR A 207 1.01 -8.59 -10.74
CA THR A 207 0.10 -7.56 -10.24
C THR A 207 0.37 -6.22 -10.93
N ALA A 208 -0.55 -5.28 -10.83
CA ALA A 208 -0.36 -3.89 -11.26
C ALA A 208 -0.58 -2.95 -10.07
N THR A 209 0.19 -1.87 -9.98
CA THR A 209 0.04 -0.90 -8.89
C THR A 209 -0.06 0.51 -9.42
N MET A 210 -0.67 1.40 -8.63
CA MET A 210 -0.69 2.83 -8.92
C MET A 210 -0.42 3.61 -7.63
N MET A 211 0.78 4.21 -7.56
CA MET A 211 1.05 5.26 -6.57
C MET A 211 0.41 6.55 -7.07
N PHE A 212 -0.52 7.11 -6.31
CA PHE A 212 -1.26 8.32 -6.68
C PHE A 212 -1.23 9.39 -5.58
N GLY A 213 -1.69 10.58 -5.88
CA GLY A 213 -1.77 11.71 -4.95
C GLY A 213 -0.48 12.51 -4.91
N HIS A 214 0.20 12.65 -6.05
CA HIS A 214 1.40 13.45 -6.19
C HIS A 214 1.23 14.53 -7.28
N LEU A 215 1.89 14.41 -8.42
CA LEU A 215 1.92 15.44 -9.48
C LEU A 215 1.07 15.10 -10.71
N GLU A 216 0.47 13.92 -10.72
CA GLU A 216 -0.38 13.44 -11.80
C GLU A 216 -1.77 14.08 -11.77
N THR A 217 -2.38 14.17 -12.93
CA THR A 217 -3.78 14.56 -13.09
C THR A 217 -4.72 13.35 -13.02
N LEU A 218 -6.01 13.58 -12.79
CA LEU A 218 -7.03 12.52 -12.85
C LEU A 218 -7.14 11.89 -14.25
N ALA A 219 -6.85 12.65 -15.30
CA ALA A 219 -6.74 12.14 -16.67
C ALA A 219 -5.60 11.12 -16.78
N GLU A 220 -4.46 11.36 -16.15
CA GLU A 220 -3.31 10.45 -16.18
C GLU A 220 -3.50 9.22 -15.29
N ARG A 221 -4.26 9.34 -14.18
CA ARG A 221 -4.74 8.15 -13.44
C ARG A 221 -5.65 7.30 -14.33
N THR A 222 -6.55 7.94 -15.07
CA THR A 222 -7.44 7.25 -16.00
C THR A 222 -6.64 6.57 -17.11
N GLU A 223 -5.66 7.25 -17.71
CA GLU A 223 -4.76 6.69 -18.72
C GLU A 223 -3.96 5.49 -18.18
N HIS A 224 -3.46 5.56 -16.94
CA HIS A 224 -2.83 4.43 -16.27
C HIS A 224 -3.76 3.22 -16.23
N LEU A 225 -4.99 3.40 -15.74
CA LEU A 225 -5.97 2.31 -15.62
C LEU A 225 -6.31 1.71 -16.98
N LEU A 226 -6.47 2.54 -18.02
CA LEU A 226 -6.72 2.08 -19.38
C LEU A 226 -5.56 1.25 -19.93
N LYS A 227 -4.31 1.68 -19.73
CA LYS A 227 -3.12 0.89 -20.14
C LYS A 227 -3.06 -0.49 -19.50
N ILE A 228 -3.38 -0.58 -18.20
CA ILE A 228 -3.47 -1.88 -17.50
C ILE A 228 -4.60 -2.73 -18.08
N ARG A 229 -5.79 -2.14 -18.27
CA ARG A 229 -6.95 -2.83 -18.84
C ARG A 229 -6.68 -3.37 -20.24
N ASP A 230 -6.07 -2.56 -21.09
CA ASP A 230 -5.82 -2.93 -22.49
C ASP A 230 -4.79 -4.07 -22.56
N LEU A 231 -3.71 -4.01 -21.77
CA LEU A 231 -2.76 -5.13 -21.69
C LEU A 231 -3.41 -6.39 -21.08
N GLN A 232 -4.33 -6.24 -20.14
CA GLN A 232 -5.07 -7.36 -19.57
C GLN A 232 -5.99 -8.03 -20.60
N ASP A 233 -6.59 -7.28 -21.52
CA ASP A 233 -7.38 -7.83 -22.63
C ASP A 233 -6.52 -8.73 -23.53
N GLU A 234 -5.26 -8.34 -23.76
CA GLU A 234 -4.31 -9.09 -24.60
C GLU A 234 -3.74 -10.33 -23.90
N THR A 235 -3.38 -10.22 -22.63
CA THR A 235 -2.48 -11.20 -21.98
C THR A 235 -3.07 -11.89 -20.76
N ARG A 236 -4.09 -11.32 -20.12
CA ARG A 236 -4.83 -11.90 -18.99
C ARG A 236 -3.99 -12.37 -17.79
N GLY A 237 -2.79 -11.82 -17.62
CA GLY A 237 -1.87 -12.25 -16.57
C GLY A 237 -1.90 -11.41 -15.28
N PHE A 238 -2.59 -10.27 -15.26
CA PHE A 238 -2.77 -9.50 -14.03
C PHE A 238 -3.77 -10.18 -13.11
N THR A 239 -3.32 -10.55 -11.92
CA THR A 239 -4.16 -11.14 -10.87
C THR A 239 -4.78 -10.10 -9.98
N ALA A 240 -4.13 -8.94 -9.81
CA ALA A 240 -4.65 -7.87 -8.98
C ALA A 240 -4.16 -6.48 -9.34
N PHE A 241 -4.94 -5.49 -8.95
CA PHE A 241 -4.60 -4.08 -8.97
C PHE A 241 -4.56 -3.47 -7.56
N ILE A 242 -3.53 -2.67 -7.28
CA ILE A 242 -3.28 -2.08 -5.96
C ILE A 242 -3.06 -0.56 -6.09
N PRO A 243 -4.08 0.28 -5.83
CA PRO A 243 -3.90 1.72 -5.72
C PRO A 243 -3.44 2.09 -4.30
N TRP A 244 -2.41 2.92 -4.19
CA TRP A 244 -1.90 3.40 -2.90
C TRP A 244 -1.47 4.86 -2.96
N SER A 245 -1.65 5.56 -1.84
CA SER A 245 -1.36 6.98 -1.71
C SER A 245 0.13 7.23 -1.51
N PHE A 246 0.70 8.16 -2.27
CA PHE A 246 2.05 8.66 -2.07
C PHE A 246 2.26 9.17 -0.63
N GLN A 247 3.41 8.84 -0.05
CA GLN A 247 3.81 9.27 1.29
C GLN A 247 5.00 10.25 1.20
N PRO A 248 4.82 11.54 1.55
CA PRO A 248 5.82 12.57 1.28
C PRO A 248 7.00 12.60 2.25
N GLY A 249 6.87 12.01 3.43
CA GLY A 249 7.87 12.07 4.49
C GLY A 249 9.26 11.59 4.04
N GLY A 250 10.29 12.42 4.26
CA GLY A 250 11.68 12.07 3.91
C GLY A 250 11.98 11.98 2.40
N THR A 251 11.03 12.36 1.53
CA THR A 251 11.21 12.31 0.07
C THR A 251 11.67 13.66 -0.47
N ALA A 252 12.38 13.66 -1.61
CA ALA A 252 12.77 14.89 -2.30
C ALA A 252 11.59 15.56 -3.04
N LEU A 253 10.49 14.84 -3.24
CA LEU A 253 9.28 15.37 -3.86
C LEU A 253 8.48 16.25 -2.88
N GLY A 254 8.44 15.87 -1.60
CA GLY A 254 7.64 16.58 -0.58
C GLY A 254 6.15 16.59 -0.91
N GLY A 255 5.41 17.55 -0.35
CA GLY A 255 3.96 17.71 -0.56
C GLY A 255 3.11 17.05 0.52
N GLU A 256 1.85 16.78 0.18
CA GLU A 256 0.85 16.21 1.10
C GLU A 256 0.41 14.82 0.64
N THR A 257 0.02 13.97 1.59
CA THR A 257 -0.56 12.65 1.25
C THR A 257 -2.02 12.81 0.85
N ALA A 258 -2.44 12.07 -0.19
CA ALA A 258 -3.85 11.92 -0.49
C ALA A 258 -4.59 11.27 0.70
N GLY A 259 -5.64 11.95 1.18
CA GLY A 259 -6.45 11.48 2.29
C GLY A 259 -7.40 10.34 1.92
N SER A 260 -8.08 9.78 2.92
CA SER A 260 -8.95 8.61 2.74
C SER A 260 -10.10 8.83 1.76
N TRP A 261 -10.61 10.06 1.65
CA TRP A 261 -11.65 10.39 0.66
C TRP A 261 -11.17 10.16 -0.78
N GLU A 262 -9.96 10.65 -1.09
CA GLU A 262 -9.38 10.52 -2.43
C GLU A 262 -8.94 9.09 -2.73
N TYR A 263 -8.44 8.38 -1.71
CA TYR A 263 -8.13 6.95 -1.82
C TYR A 263 -9.38 6.12 -2.14
N LEU A 264 -10.48 6.29 -1.39
CA LEU A 264 -11.71 5.55 -1.64
C LEU A 264 -12.30 5.88 -3.01
N LYS A 265 -12.23 7.15 -3.46
CA LYS A 265 -12.59 7.53 -4.83
C LYS A 265 -11.73 6.80 -5.86
N THR A 266 -10.41 6.82 -5.69
CA THR A 266 -9.47 6.20 -6.62
C THR A 266 -9.67 4.68 -6.71
N LEU A 267 -9.89 4.01 -5.58
CA LEU A 267 -10.20 2.60 -5.52
C LEU A 267 -11.52 2.27 -6.26
N ALA A 268 -12.58 3.03 -6.00
CA ALA A 268 -13.87 2.83 -6.63
C ALA A 268 -13.81 3.04 -8.16
N VAL A 269 -13.15 4.12 -8.61
CA VAL A 269 -12.91 4.35 -10.04
C VAL A 269 -12.10 3.21 -10.65
N SER A 270 -11.07 2.71 -9.95
CA SER A 270 -10.27 1.58 -10.43
C SER A 270 -11.12 0.32 -10.65
N ARG A 271 -12.04 -0.01 -9.72
CA ARG A 271 -12.97 -1.15 -9.88
C ARG A 271 -13.90 -0.97 -11.08
N LEU A 272 -14.36 0.26 -11.32
CA LEU A 272 -15.29 0.56 -12.41
C LEU A 272 -14.62 0.57 -13.78
N VAL A 273 -13.33 0.95 -13.84
CA VAL A 273 -12.57 0.99 -15.10
C VAL A 273 -11.96 -0.37 -15.43
N LEU A 274 -11.39 -1.06 -14.45
CA LEU A 274 -10.72 -2.36 -14.63
C LEU A 274 -11.72 -3.52 -14.58
N ASP A 275 -12.58 -3.59 -15.60
CA ASP A 275 -13.60 -4.65 -15.72
C ASP A 275 -13.03 -6.07 -15.91
N ASN A 276 -11.75 -6.18 -16.27
CA ASN A 276 -11.04 -7.42 -16.59
C ASN A 276 -9.89 -7.78 -15.62
N VAL A 277 -9.68 -7.00 -14.55
CA VAL A 277 -8.76 -7.34 -13.46
C VAL A 277 -9.57 -7.88 -12.28
N PRO A 278 -9.39 -9.16 -11.89
CA PRO A 278 -10.31 -9.80 -10.97
C PRO A 278 -10.23 -9.15 -9.57
N ASN A 279 -9.02 -8.96 -9.05
CA ASN A 279 -8.85 -8.58 -7.65
C ASN A 279 -8.39 -7.13 -7.50
N LEU A 280 -9.01 -6.40 -6.56
CA LEU A 280 -8.53 -5.09 -6.13
C LEU A 280 -8.18 -5.15 -4.65
N GLN A 281 -6.93 -4.80 -4.36
CA GLN A 281 -6.36 -4.86 -3.01
C GLN A 281 -6.55 -3.53 -2.28
N VAL A 282 -6.84 -3.60 -0.98
CA VAL A 282 -6.82 -2.43 -0.10
C VAL A 282 -5.38 -2.00 0.22
N SER A 283 -5.17 -0.70 0.47
CA SER A 283 -3.89 -0.13 0.90
C SER A 283 -3.88 0.19 2.39
N TRP A 284 -3.97 -0.82 3.24
CA TRP A 284 -3.93 -0.60 4.70
C TRP A 284 -2.58 -0.02 5.17
N VAL A 285 -1.48 -0.27 4.44
CA VAL A 285 -0.14 0.23 4.76
C VAL A 285 -0.08 1.76 4.72
N THR A 286 -0.86 2.40 3.83
CA THR A 286 -0.87 3.87 3.71
C THR A 286 -2.13 4.52 4.27
N GLN A 287 -3.21 3.75 4.47
CA GLN A 287 -4.52 4.29 4.88
C GLN A 287 -4.97 3.80 6.26
N GLY A 288 -4.31 2.78 6.81
CA GLY A 288 -4.66 2.16 8.09
C GLY A 288 -5.85 1.19 8.03
N ALA A 289 -6.03 0.48 9.14
CA ALA A 289 -6.97 -0.63 9.28
C ALA A 289 -8.44 -0.27 9.01
N LYS A 290 -8.90 0.86 9.57
CA LYS A 290 -10.30 1.30 9.49
C LYS A 290 -10.69 1.63 8.05
N ILE A 291 -9.82 2.32 7.33
CA ILE A 291 -10.07 2.68 5.93
C ILE A 291 -10.01 1.44 5.04
N ALA A 292 -9.09 0.50 5.32
CA ALA A 292 -9.05 -0.78 4.62
C ALA A 292 -10.34 -1.59 4.80
N GLN A 293 -10.93 -1.60 5.99
CA GLN A 293 -12.22 -2.24 6.22
C GLN A 293 -13.35 -1.55 5.43
N ILE A 294 -13.41 -0.21 5.46
CA ILE A 294 -14.39 0.56 4.68
C ILE A 294 -14.24 0.30 3.18
N ALA A 295 -13.00 0.20 2.69
CA ALA A 295 -12.66 0.00 1.29
C ALA A 295 -13.28 -1.27 0.66
N LEU A 296 -13.64 -2.27 1.46
CA LEU A 296 -14.39 -3.45 1.00
C LEU A 296 -15.78 -3.06 0.43
N SER A 297 -16.38 -1.97 0.91
CA SER A 297 -17.62 -1.39 0.35
C SER A 297 -17.38 -0.43 -0.82
N PHE A 298 -16.14 -0.28 -1.28
CA PHE A 298 -15.73 0.59 -2.39
C PHE A 298 -15.08 -0.19 -3.54
N GLY A 299 -15.35 -1.50 -3.62
CA GLY A 299 -14.97 -2.33 -4.77
C GLY A 299 -13.73 -3.22 -4.57
N ALA A 300 -13.05 -3.11 -3.42
CA ALA A 300 -11.99 -4.06 -3.06
C ALA A 300 -12.58 -5.42 -2.64
N ASN A 301 -11.83 -6.49 -2.92
CA ASN A 301 -12.14 -7.86 -2.53
C ASN A 301 -10.92 -8.60 -1.96
N ASP A 302 -9.81 -7.89 -1.77
CA ASP A 302 -8.56 -8.43 -1.28
C ASP A 302 -7.97 -7.51 -0.21
N PHE A 303 -7.71 -8.05 0.97
CA PHE A 303 -7.16 -7.31 2.11
C PHE A 303 -5.64 -7.16 2.03
N GLY A 304 -4.99 -7.87 1.10
CA GLY A 304 -3.56 -7.79 0.87
C GLY A 304 -2.75 -8.62 1.85
N SER A 305 -1.47 -8.25 1.99
CA SER A 305 -0.52 -8.99 2.82
C SER A 305 -0.57 -8.55 4.29
N THR A 306 -0.15 -9.43 5.21
CA THR A 306 0.26 -9.07 6.59
C THR A 306 1.54 -8.23 6.64
N MET A 307 2.40 -8.32 5.62
CA MET A 307 3.72 -7.69 5.50
C MET A 307 4.53 -7.78 6.79
N LEU A 308 5.11 -8.96 7.05
CA LEU A 308 5.95 -9.21 8.23
C LEU A 308 7.09 -8.19 8.39
N GLU A 309 7.53 -7.63 7.26
CA GLU A 309 8.49 -6.56 7.18
C GLU A 309 8.02 -5.59 6.08
N GLU A 310 8.13 -4.28 6.31
CA GLU A 310 7.88 -3.22 5.34
C GLU A 310 8.88 -2.09 5.63
N ASN A 311 9.77 -1.80 4.68
CA ASN A 311 10.84 -0.81 4.87
C ASN A 311 10.70 0.45 3.99
N VAL A 312 9.90 0.40 2.92
CA VAL A 312 9.87 1.47 1.91
C VAL A 312 8.93 2.58 2.36
N VAL A 313 7.71 2.25 2.77
CA VAL A 313 6.74 3.17 3.35
C VAL A 313 7.13 3.53 4.79
N ALA A 314 7.73 2.60 5.53
CA ALA A 314 8.30 2.90 6.85
C ALA A 314 9.39 3.98 6.79
N ALA A 315 10.19 4.02 5.71
CA ALA A 315 11.19 5.07 5.50
C ALA A 315 10.58 6.48 5.34
N THR A 316 9.28 6.59 5.06
CA THR A 316 8.55 7.86 5.04
C THR A 316 7.89 8.21 6.37
N GLY A 317 8.09 7.39 7.42
CA GLY A 317 7.55 7.59 8.76
C GLY A 317 6.18 6.96 9.01
N VAL A 318 5.61 6.23 8.05
CA VAL A 318 4.31 5.57 8.20
C VAL A 318 4.51 4.13 8.70
N THR A 319 3.86 3.78 9.80
CA THR A 319 4.16 2.53 10.55
C THR A 319 2.93 1.70 10.89
N PHE A 320 1.92 1.71 10.02
CA PHE A 320 0.78 0.81 10.19
C PHE A 320 1.23 -0.66 10.13
N ARG A 321 0.62 -1.49 10.97
CA ARG A 321 0.92 -2.91 11.13
C ARG A 321 -0.35 -3.69 11.37
N LEU A 322 -0.50 -4.84 10.72
CA LEU A 322 -1.67 -5.69 10.87
C LEU A 322 -1.27 -7.17 10.95
N SER A 323 -1.57 -7.78 12.09
CA SER A 323 -1.49 -9.24 12.23
C SER A 323 -2.56 -9.95 11.40
N GLU A 324 -2.33 -11.22 11.08
CA GLU A 324 -3.34 -12.07 10.44
C GLU A 324 -4.65 -12.09 11.23
N THR A 325 -4.58 -12.23 12.56
CA THR A 325 -5.75 -12.25 13.45
C THR A 325 -6.60 -10.98 13.27
N GLU A 326 -5.95 -9.83 13.18
CA GLU A 326 -6.64 -8.55 13.00
C GLU A 326 -7.23 -8.42 11.58
N ILE A 327 -6.52 -8.87 10.54
CA ILE A 327 -7.06 -8.93 9.18
C ILE A 327 -8.34 -9.79 9.14
N ARG A 328 -8.30 -11.00 9.69
CA ARG A 328 -9.47 -11.89 9.78
C ARG A 328 -10.62 -11.23 10.54
N ARG A 329 -10.33 -10.56 11.66
CA ARG A 329 -11.34 -9.84 12.46
C ARG A 329 -11.98 -8.71 11.66
N LEU A 330 -11.20 -7.91 10.95
CA LEU A 330 -11.69 -6.78 10.14
C LEU A 330 -12.56 -7.27 8.98
N ILE A 331 -12.14 -8.34 8.29
CA ILE A 331 -12.91 -8.97 7.22
C ILE A 331 -14.26 -9.51 7.76
N THR A 332 -14.21 -10.29 8.84
CA THR A 332 -15.41 -10.87 9.48
C THR A 332 -16.36 -9.79 9.97
N SER A 333 -15.83 -8.74 10.60
CA SER A 333 -16.64 -7.62 11.11
C SER A 333 -17.26 -6.78 9.99
N ALA A 334 -16.73 -6.86 8.76
CA ALA A 334 -17.31 -6.25 7.57
C ALA A 334 -18.36 -7.15 6.88
N GLY A 335 -18.64 -8.35 7.43
CA GLY A 335 -19.64 -9.28 6.89
C GLY A 335 -19.12 -10.23 5.82
N TYR A 336 -17.79 -10.42 5.73
CA TYR A 336 -17.15 -11.32 4.77
C TYR A 336 -16.43 -12.48 5.46
N GLU A 337 -16.20 -13.54 4.71
CA GLU A 337 -15.40 -14.70 5.10
C GLU A 337 -13.93 -14.50 4.67
N PRO A 338 -12.97 -14.51 5.61
CA PRO A 338 -11.55 -14.36 5.27
C PRO A 338 -11.01 -15.63 4.62
N ARG A 339 -10.35 -15.48 3.47
CA ARG A 339 -9.70 -16.57 2.72
C ARG A 339 -8.21 -16.33 2.55
N ILE A 340 -7.39 -17.26 3.02
CA ILE A 340 -5.95 -17.20 2.79
C ILE A 340 -5.63 -17.61 1.35
N ARG A 341 -4.74 -16.87 0.69
CA ARG A 341 -4.24 -17.13 -0.67
C ARG A 341 -2.72 -17.08 -0.73
N ASP A 342 -2.16 -17.55 -1.83
CA ASP A 342 -0.77 -17.26 -2.22
C ASP A 342 -0.69 -16.04 -3.18
N HIS A 343 0.53 -15.68 -3.63
CA HIS A 343 0.74 -14.61 -4.62
C HIS A 343 0.18 -14.91 -6.01
N GLY A 344 -0.07 -16.18 -6.32
CA GLY A 344 -0.73 -16.62 -7.56
C GLY A 344 -2.26 -16.62 -7.46
N TYR A 345 -2.83 -16.19 -6.33
CA TYR A 345 -4.26 -16.27 -6.01
C TYR A 345 -4.80 -17.71 -5.94
N GLY A 346 -3.92 -18.69 -5.72
CA GLY A 346 -4.30 -20.06 -5.37
C GLY A 346 -4.65 -20.19 -3.88
N SER A 347 -5.48 -21.18 -3.54
CA SER A 347 -5.80 -21.51 -2.14
C SER A 347 -4.58 -22.12 -1.43
N VAL A 348 -4.36 -21.72 -0.17
CA VAL A 348 -3.36 -22.34 0.72
C VAL A 348 -4.09 -23.18 1.78
N ALA A 349 -3.51 -24.31 2.19
CA ALA A 349 -4.10 -25.12 3.27
C ALA A 349 -4.20 -24.30 4.57
N GLU A 350 -5.37 -24.31 5.21
CA GLU A 350 -5.57 -23.66 6.51
C GLU A 350 -4.77 -24.41 7.58
N GLY A 351 -3.54 -23.94 7.87
CA GLY A 351 -2.57 -24.72 8.67
C GLY A 351 -1.68 -23.91 9.61
N GLY A 352 -2.05 -22.68 9.97
CA GLY A 352 -1.31 -21.85 10.92
C GLY A 352 -2.20 -21.37 12.08
N ARG A 353 -1.70 -21.45 13.32
CA ARG A 353 -2.32 -20.76 14.45
C ARG A 353 -2.22 -19.26 14.18
N GLY A 354 -3.35 -18.57 13.99
CA GLY A 354 -3.34 -17.10 13.82
C GLY A 354 -2.63 -16.45 15.01
N LEU A 355 -1.53 -15.73 14.73
CA LEU A 355 -0.70 -15.10 15.76
C LEU A 355 -1.19 -13.68 16.07
N ALA A 356 -0.89 -13.20 17.27
CA ALA A 356 -1.23 -11.83 17.67
C ALA A 356 -0.16 -10.85 17.15
N ALA A 357 -0.51 -9.57 16.99
CA ALA A 357 0.42 -8.54 16.46
C ALA A 357 1.75 -8.44 17.22
N LYS A 358 1.76 -8.73 18.52
CA LYS A 358 2.97 -8.76 19.36
C LYS A 358 3.98 -9.86 18.97
N ASP A 359 3.49 -10.93 18.34
CA ASP A 359 4.29 -12.10 17.95
C ASP A 359 4.87 -11.95 16.54
N TYR A 360 4.41 -10.95 15.77
CA TYR A 360 4.82 -10.66 14.39
C TYR A 360 5.91 -9.59 14.27
N TYR A 361 6.04 -8.71 15.26
CA TYR A 361 6.99 -7.59 15.23
C TYR A 361 7.84 -7.62 16.50
N PRO A 362 9.09 -8.13 16.45
CA PRO A 362 10.01 -7.96 17.57
C PRO A 362 10.14 -6.46 17.87
N GLN A 363 10.06 -6.09 19.15
CA GLN A 363 10.27 -4.71 19.57
C GLN A 363 11.63 -4.25 19.05
N PRO A 364 11.76 -3.02 18.52
CA PRO A 364 13.09 -2.47 18.26
C PRO A 364 13.91 -2.56 19.56
N PRO A 365 15.22 -2.83 19.49
CA PRO A 365 16.05 -2.81 20.69
C PRO A 365 15.81 -1.50 21.42
N SER A 366 15.47 -1.57 22.70
CA SER A 366 15.35 -0.41 23.57
C SER A 366 16.62 0.43 23.40
N PRO A 367 16.52 1.76 23.29
CA PRO A 367 17.70 2.60 23.29
C PRO A 367 18.46 2.29 24.57
N THR A 368 19.59 1.60 24.44
CA THR A 368 20.44 1.26 25.57
C THR A 368 20.82 2.57 26.25
N SER A 369 20.45 2.65 27.52
CA SER A 369 20.79 3.63 28.55
C SER A 369 21.87 4.66 28.16
N GLU A 370 21.46 5.93 28.22
CA GLU A 370 22.25 7.15 28.46
C GLU A 370 23.68 7.25 27.86
N PRO A 371 23.97 8.28 27.04
CA PRO A 371 25.35 8.60 26.72
C PRO A 371 26.05 9.02 28.01
N ARG A 372 27.08 8.25 28.41
CA ARG A 372 28.02 8.65 29.46
C ARG A 372 28.54 10.05 29.14
N SER A 373 28.23 10.99 30.02
CA SER A 373 28.73 12.36 29.97
C SER A 373 30.25 12.37 30.16
N THR A 374 31.02 12.29 29.07
CA THR A 374 32.40 12.76 29.09
C THR A 374 32.37 14.28 28.98
N GLY A 375 32.60 14.95 30.10
CA GLY A 375 32.61 16.40 30.20
C GLY A 375 33.59 17.04 29.21
N CYS A 376 33.07 17.90 28.35
CA CYS A 376 33.86 18.87 27.61
C CYS A 376 34.34 19.96 28.59
N GLN A 377 35.64 20.03 28.84
CA GLN A 377 36.25 21.24 29.36
C GLN A 377 36.46 22.27 28.23
N PRO A 378 36.32 23.58 28.50
CA PRO A 378 36.47 24.60 27.47
C PRO A 378 37.96 24.77 27.11
N VAL A 379 38.29 24.62 25.83
CA VAL A 379 39.62 24.97 25.31
C VAL A 379 39.67 26.49 25.13
N GLN A 380 40.59 27.14 25.86
CA GLN A 380 40.93 28.55 25.69
C GLN A 380 41.65 28.75 24.34
N HIS A 381 41.16 29.67 23.52
CA HIS A 381 41.85 30.14 22.32
C HIS A 381 43.17 30.84 22.68
N ARG A 382 44.31 30.28 22.23
CA ARG A 382 45.54 31.07 22.02
C ARG A 382 45.55 31.58 20.59
N GLN A 383 45.74 32.88 20.44
CA GLN A 383 46.19 33.51 19.21
C GLN A 383 47.69 33.26 19.09
N ASP A 384 48.12 32.54 18.05
CA ASP A 384 49.52 32.52 17.63
C ASP A 384 49.59 32.66 16.10
N ALA A 385 50.57 33.46 15.68
CA ALA A 385 50.69 34.13 14.39
C ALA A 385 51.04 33.19 13.21
N CYS A 386 50.53 33.53 12.01
CA CYS A 386 50.99 32.95 10.74
C CYS A 386 52.23 33.68 10.21
N ALA A 387 53.27 32.91 9.85
CA ALA A 387 54.42 33.38 9.07
C ALA A 387 54.12 33.37 7.56
N PRO A 388 54.71 34.27 6.74
CA PRO A 388 54.35 34.43 5.34
C PRO A 388 55.21 33.58 4.39
N GLY A 389 54.56 32.99 3.39
CA GLY A 389 55.20 32.55 2.15
C GLY A 389 55.00 31.08 1.81
N GLN A 390 54.07 30.78 0.89
CA GLN A 390 54.34 30.13 -0.40
C GLN A 390 53.02 29.98 -1.18
N LYS A 391 53.10 30.29 -2.48
CA LYS A 391 51.99 30.35 -3.44
C LYS A 391 51.53 28.95 -3.83
N CYS A 392 50.22 28.73 -3.94
CA CYS A 392 49.67 27.70 -4.83
C CYS A 392 48.55 28.30 -5.69
N TRP A 393 48.74 28.06 -6.97
CA TRP A 393 48.01 28.41 -8.18
C TRP A 393 46.48 28.31 -8.11
N GLU A 394 45.82 29.31 -8.70
CA GLU A 394 44.39 29.32 -8.99
C GLU A 394 44.07 28.41 -10.19
N THR A 395 42.96 27.67 -10.11
CA THR A 395 42.12 27.41 -11.28
C THR A 395 40.67 27.36 -10.84
N ARG A 396 39.91 28.39 -11.20
CA ARG A 396 38.46 28.52 -11.02
C ARG A 396 37.75 27.97 -12.25
N ILE A 397 36.75 27.10 -12.07
CA ILE A 397 35.38 27.09 -12.65
C ILE A 397 34.58 26.15 -11.73
N GLY A 398 33.45 26.44 -11.07
CA GLY A 398 32.43 27.46 -11.21
C GLY A 398 31.06 26.78 -11.05
N LEU A 399 30.71 26.34 -9.83
CA LEU A 399 29.34 25.94 -9.46
C LEU A 399 28.62 27.14 -8.80
N ASN A 400 27.34 27.29 -9.14
CA ASN A 400 26.42 28.38 -8.77
C ASN A 400 26.17 28.54 -7.25
N PRO A 401 25.63 29.70 -6.81
CA PRO A 401 25.99 30.37 -5.56
C PRO A 401 25.25 29.88 -4.29
N PRO A 402 25.77 30.19 -3.09
CA PRO A 402 25.16 29.82 -1.82
C PRO A 402 23.93 30.68 -1.49
N LEU A 403 22.96 30.06 -0.80
CA LEU A 403 21.77 30.69 -0.21
C LEU A 403 22.16 31.74 0.85
N PRO A 404 21.35 32.81 1.05
CA PRO A 404 21.66 33.85 2.01
C PRO A 404 21.46 33.39 3.47
N PRO A 405 22.18 33.98 4.44
CA PRO A 405 22.16 33.54 5.84
C PRO A 405 20.88 33.97 6.57
N ALA A 406 20.47 33.13 7.52
CA ALA A 406 19.33 33.34 8.40
C ALA A 406 19.51 34.56 9.32
N GLY A 407 18.55 35.48 9.28
CA GLY A 407 18.42 36.58 10.24
C GLY A 407 17.72 36.14 11.52
N GLN A 408 18.18 36.70 12.63
CA GLN A 408 17.70 36.52 13.99
C GLN A 408 16.30 37.12 14.26
N ASP A 409 15.62 36.51 15.21
CA ASP A 409 14.57 37.00 16.13
C ASP A 409 13.27 37.61 15.57
N ALA A 410 12.18 36.86 15.75
CA ALA A 410 10.89 37.39 16.19
C ALA A 410 10.03 36.31 16.84
N CYS A 411 9.84 36.41 18.16
CA CYS A 411 8.77 35.74 18.90
C CYS A 411 7.39 36.12 18.35
N ALA A 412 6.52 35.12 18.14
CA ALA A 412 5.06 35.30 18.18
C ALA A 412 4.36 33.98 18.60
N PRO A 413 3.18 34.05 19.26
CA PRO A 413 2.76 33.06 20.25
C PRO A 413 1.66 32.10 19.76
N GLY A 414 1.57 30.95 20.44
CA GLY A 414 0.30 30.30 20.73
C GLY A 414 -0.15 29.19 19.78
N GLN A 415 0.25 27.96 20.06
CA GLN A 415 -0.63 26.81 19.85
C GLN A 415 -0.88 26.12 21.20
N ARG A 416 -2.16 26.12 21.60
CA ARG A 416 -2.67 25.38 22.74
C ARG A 416 -2.62 23.90 22.41
N GLY A 417 -1.62 23.21 22.96
CA GLY A 417 -1.60 21.76 23.03
C GLY A 417 -2.69 21.26 23.97
N TRP A 418 -3.58 20.41 23.45
CA TRP A 418 -4.36 19.49 24.28
C TRP A 418 -3.51 18.24 24.51
N GLY A 419 -2.66 18.30 25.53
CA GLY A 419 -1.96 17.15 26.09
C GLY A 419 -2.32 17.05 27.56
N GLY A 420 -3.33 16.23 27.87
CA GLY A 420 -3.65 15.82 29.23
C GLY A 420 -3.32 14.34 29.37
N GLU A 421 -2.17 14.05 29.98
CA GLU A 421 -1.82 12.74 30.51
C GLU A 421 -2.79 12.39 31.64
N LEU A 422 -3.38 11.20 31.57
CA LEU A 422 -3.99 10.55 32.73
C LEU A 422 -3.33 9.18 32.86
N GLU A 423 -2.39 9.11 33.79
CA GLU A 423 -1.89 7.86 34.35
C GLU A 423 -3.04 7.16 35.10
N GLY A 424 -3.33 5.92 34.71
CA GLY A 424 -4.26 5.04 35.41
C GLY A 424 -3.64 3.66 35.57
N ARG A 425 -3.37 3.29 36.83
CA ARG A 425 -2.78 2.01 37.25
C ARG A 425 -3.68 0.82 36.87
N ALA A 426 -3.02 -0.31 36.63
CA ALA A 426 -3.61 -1.62 36.39
C ALA A 426 -4.13 -2.24 37.69
N GLU A 427 -5.38 -2.75 37.66
CA GLU A 427 -5.86 -3.85 38.50
C GLU A 427 -6.82 -4.72 37.65
N GLU A 428 -6.61 -6.04 37.71
CA GLU A 428 -7.48 -7.14 37.28
C GLU A 428 -7.40 -8.20 38.42
N PRO A 429 -8.32 -9.18 38.53
CA PRO A 429 -9.69 -9.29 38.00
C PRO A 429 -10.72 -9.77 39.06
N ASP A 430 -12.02 -9.68 38.76
CA ASP A 430 -13.02 -10.61 39.30
C ASP A 430 -14.21 -10.78 38.32
N SER A 431 -14.80 -11.98 38.33
CA SER A 431 -15.59 -12.61 37.25
C SER A 431 -17.10 -12.20 37.20
N PRO A 432 -18.01 -12.91 36.48
CA PRO A 432 -18.42 -12.70 35.09
C PRO A 432 -19.91 -12.29 34.92
N GLY A 433 -20.27 -11.53 33.87
CA GLY A 433 -21.67 -11.45 33.43
C GLY A 433 -22.09 -10.23 32.60
N SER A 434 -22.75 -10.52 31.47
CA SER A 434 -23.55 -9.65 30.58
C SER A 434 -22.83 -8.78 29.52
N PRO A 435 -23.24 -8.90 28.23
CA PRO A 435 -22.73 -8.05 27.15
C PRO A 435 -23.51 -6.72 27.09
N LEU A 436 -22.80 -5.61 27.28
CA LEU A 436 -23.32 -4.27 26.99
C LEU A 436 -23.16 -3.94 25.51
N LYS A 437 -24.27 -3.47 24.95
CA LYS A 437 -24.50 -3.08 23.55
C LYS A 437 -23.75 -1.79 23.22
N SER A 438 -23.07 -1.76 22.08
CA SER A 438 -22.50 -0.54 21.48
C SER A 438 -23.39 -0.04 20.32
N PRO A 439 -23.73 1.26 20.24
CA PRO A 439 -24.61 1.83 19.24
C PRO A 439 -23.82 2.26 17.99
N HIS A 440 -23.35 1.31 17.17
CA HIS A 440 -22.75 1.64 15.86
C HIS A 440 -23.28 0.83 14.67
N LEU A 441 -24.33 0.02 14.86
CA LEU A 441 -24.94 -0.81 13.81
C LEU A 441 -26.15 -0.18 13.09
N ALA A 442 -26.59 1.03 13.47
CA ALA A 442 -27.87 1.57 13.02
C ALA A 442 -27.88 2.23 11.61
N ILE A 443 -26.73 2.39 10.95
CA ILE A 443 -26.68 3.14 9.67
C ILE A 443 -26.65 2.23 8.44
N ILE A 444 -26.13 1.00 8.54
CA ILE A 444 -26.04 0.08 7.39
C ILE A 444 -27.35 -0.71 7.19
N ALA A 445 -28.10 -1.01 8.27
CA ALA A 445 -29.37 -1.74 8.18
C ALA A 445 -30.57 -0.90 7.68
N ARG A 446 -30.48 0.44 7.75
CA ARG A 446 -31.62 1.33 7.45
C ARG A 446 -31.90 1.55 5.97
N VAL A 447 -30.94 1.29 5.08
CA VAL A 447 -31.13 1.49 3.62
C VAL A 447 -31.73 0.23 2.97
N GLY A 448 -31.36 -0.97 3.45
CA GLY A 448 -31.91 -2.24 2.92
C GLY A 448 -33.35 -2.52 3.37
N ALA A 449 -33.67 -2.27 4.63
CA ALA A 449 -35.01 -2.57 5.16
C ALA A 449 -36.11 -1.62 4.63
N HIS A 450 -35.77 -0.42 4.15
CA HIS A 450 -36.76 0.56 3.72
C HIS A 450 -37.39 0.22 2.34
N GLU A 451 -36.69 -0.54 1.50
CA GLU A 451 -37.23 -0.99 0.20
C GLU A 451 -38.08 -2.26 0.32
N ASP A 452 -37.76 -3.15 1.27
CA ASP A 452 -38.55 -4.37 1.49
C ASP A 452 -39.89 -4.10 2.21
N PHE A 453 -39.94 -3.12 3.12
CA PHE A 453 -41.18 -2.74 3.81
C PHE A 453 -42.21 -2.06 2.91
N LEU A 454 -41.77 -1.32 1.89
CA LEU A 454 -42.68 -0.64 0.95
C LEU A 454 -43.36 -1.61 -0.03
N ARG A 455 -42.85 -2.84 -0.18
CA ARG A 455 -43.45 -3.87 -1.04
C ARG A 455 -44.59 -4.66 -0.37
N GLN A 456 -44.76 -4.56 0.96
CA GLN A 456 -45.70 -5.38 1.73
C GLN A 456 -47.00 -4.66 2.17
N GLY A 457 -47.30 -3.46 1.64
CA GLY A 457 -48.59 -2.80 1.93
C GLY A 457 -48.74 -2.28 3.37
N VAL A 458 -47.63 -2.08 4.08
CA VAL A 458 -47.61 -1.60 5.48
C VAL A 458 -47.44 -0.07 5.50
N ARG A 459 -48.33 0.64 6.20
CA ARG A 459 -48.29 2.11 6.35
C ARG A 459 -47.81 2.50 7.74
N TYR A 460 -46.93 3.50 7.82
CA TYR A 460 -46.53 4.12 9.09
C TYR A 460 -47.65 5.02 9.62
N VAL A 461 -48.05 4.83 10.89
CA VAL A 461 -49.22 5.51 11.49
C VAL A 461 -48.85 6.46 12.64
N GLY A 462 -47.57 6.54 13.01
CA GLY A 462 -47.05 7.48 14.01
C GLY A 462 -46.34 6.80 15.18
N GLY A 463 -45.72 7.61 16.05
CA GLY A 463 -44.99 7.14 17.24
C GLY A 463 -45.57 7.69 18.53
N ARG A 464 -45.65 6.88 19.59
CA ARG A 464 -46.00 7.33 20.95
C ARG A 464 -44.81 7.15 21.89
N ARG A 465 -44.68 8.07 22.85
CA ARG A 465 -43.77 7.93 24.00
C ARG A 465 -44.61 7.59 25.23
N HIS A 466 -44.27 6.51 25.92
CA HIS A 466 -44.75 6.28 27.28
C HIS A 466 -43.69 6.77 28.26
N ALA A 467 -44.14 7.53 29.27
CA ALA A 467 -43.30 7.95 30.38
C ALA A 467 -43.25 6.82 31.42
N THR A 468 -42.05 6.38 31.79
CA THR A 468 -41.80 5.54 32.97
C THR A 468 -41.10 6.38 34.05
N PRO A 469 -41.11 5.94 35.33
CA PRO A 469 -40.65 6.75 36.47
C PRO A 469 -39.15 7.05 36.50
N PHE A 470 -38.37 6.54 35.54
CA PHE A 470 -36.91 6.61 35.50
C PHE A 470 -36.35 7.29 34.24
N GLY A 471 -37.09 8.25 33.66
CA GLY A 471 -36.51 9.31 32.83
C GLY A 471 -36.03 8.95 31.41
N GLU A 472 -35.92 7.69 31.02
CA GLU A 472 -35.51 7.30 29.66
C GLU A 472 -36.67 6.70 28.87
N SER A 473 -37.01 7.32 27.73
CA SER A 473 -38.06 6.87 26.82
C SER A 473 -37.48 6.47 25.46
N ASN A 474 -37.60 5.20 25.09
CA ASN A 474 -37.36 4.76 23.71
C ASN A 474 -38.63 4.99 22.88
N PRO A 475 -38.53 5.58 21.68
CA PRO A 475 -39.68 5.77 20.81
C PRO A 475 -40.20 4.41 20.29
N VAL A 476 -41.50 4.17 20.45
CA VAL A 476 -42.20 3.03 19.85
C VAL A 476 -42.90 3.53 18.59
N HIS A 477 -42.56 2.93 17.45
CA HIS A 477 -43.14 3.24 16.14
C HIS A 477 -44.25 2.23 15.80
N LEU A 478 -45.43 2.73 15.42
CA LEU A 478 -46.58 1.90 15.06
C LEU A 478 -46.71 1.81 13.53
N PHE A 479 -46.96 0.61 13.05
CA PHE A 479 -47.18 0.27 11.66
C PHE A 479 -48.48 -0.53 11.53
N GLU A 480 -49.34 -0.18 10.56
CA GLU A 480 -50.58 -0.89 10.25
C GLU A 480 -50.46 -1.61 8.91
N HIS A 481 -51.00 -2.82 8.86
CA HIS A 481 -51.14 -3.61 7.64
C HIS A 481 -52.46 -3.22 6.96
N GLN A 482 -52.44 -2.93 5.64
CA GLN A 482 -53.69 -2.82 4.88
C GLN A 482 -54.15 -4.23 4.49
N GLY A 483 -54.89 -4.89 5.38
CA GLY A 483 -55.47 -6.22 5.17
C GLY A 483 -56.39 -6.63 6.30
#